data_AF-A0A1B6K484-F1
#
_entry.id   AF-A0A1B6K484-F1
#
_cell.length_a   1.000
_cell.length_b   1.000
_cell.length_c   1.000
_cell.angle_alpha   90.00
_cell.angle_beta   90.00
_cell.angle_gamma   90.00
#
_symmetry.space_group_name_H-M   'P 1'
#
loop_
_entity.id
_entity.type
_entity.pdbx_description
1 polymer ?
#
loop_
_entity_poly.entity_id
_entity_poly.type
_entity_poly.pdbx_seq_one_letter_code
_entity_poly.pdbx_strand_id
1 'polypeptide(L)'
;MNFILPTIVITTFTISAVFAVEWGQPHVTFWSYYLIPESVCNITSNEDGTAEYVFLCHDDDFNLDLYSYLDDPRVILLFDECGEISGIRTCYIKTDIPKKAESQGVAFNYSYDDKGTFRSYTYWEIDVWCVDTLFASPETLAAGCRSTEESDLYVVLGNYTFTKLARSESDIENQGFTKQGCLNGMGQHYFYKMYTDTPCEELVGVMVLYDYGELIGVAYSPFGAFTSGHRVWFEEPNVPILKVISPNAPQCLYDWNTYFGISAIHIFMKKNPRETYCPY
;
A
#
# COMPACT_ATOMS: atom_id res chain seq x y z
N MET A 1 -39.33 45.88 44.79
CA MET A 1 -38.86 44.48 44.85
C MET A 1 -38.31 44.13 43.48
N ASN A 2 -36.99 44.13 43.32
CA ASN A 2 -36.32 43.69 42.10
C ASN A 2 -36.00 42.21 42.24
N PHE A 3 -36.55 41.38 41.36
CA PHE A 3 -36.18 39.97 41.22
C PHE A 3 -34.99 39.85 40.28
N ILE A 4 -33.89 39.28 40.77
CA ILE A 4 -32.74 38.88 39.97
C ILE A 4 -32.95 37.39 39.61
N LEU A 5 -33.04 37.09 38.32
CA LEU A 5 -33.03 35.72 37.79
C LEU A 5 -31.58 35.25 37.63
N PRO A 6 -31.23 34.01 38.00
CA PRO A 6 -29.88 33.50 37.79
C PRO A 6 -29.72 33.03 36.34
N THR A 7 -28.63 33.49 35.71
CA THR A 7 -28.18 33.04 34.39
C THR A 7 -27.68 31.60 34.50
N ILE A 8 -28.37 30.66 33.86
CA ILE A 8 -27.88 29.28 33.68
C ILE A 8 -26.94 29.29 32.48
N VAL A 9 -25.65 29.07 32.72
CA VAL A 9 -24.66 28.81 31.67
C VAL A 9 -24.72 27.32 31.35
N ILE A 10 -25.25 26.98 30.16
CA ILE A 10 -25.22 25.61 29.64
C ILE A 10 -23.90 25.43 28.91
N THR A 11 -22.94 24.79 29.55
CA THR A 11 -21.69 24.38 28.91
C THR A 11 -21.96 23.11 28.10
N THR A 12 -22.12 23.25 26.79
CA THR A 12 -22.18 22.10 25.87
C THR A 12 -20.78 21.49 25.74
N PHE A 13 -20.55 20.36 26.42
CA PHE A 13 -19.41 19.48 26.11
C PHE A 13 -19.74 18.73 24.82
N THR A 14 -19.14 19.13 23.69
CA THR A 14 -19.05 18.27 22.52
C THR A 14 -18.05 17.17 22.84
N ILE A 15 -18.55 15.98 23.16
CA ILE A 15 -17.74 14.76 23.19
C ILE A 15 -17.46 14.43 21.72
N SER A 16 -16.31 14.85 21.22
CA SER A 16 -15.75 14.30 19.99
C SER A 16 -15.34 12.87 20.32
N ALA A 17 -16.22 11.90 20.07
CA ALA A 17 -15.83 10.50 20.05
C ALA A 17 -14.79 10.36 18.94
N VAL A 18 -13.53 10.19 19.32
CA VAL A 18 -12.47 9.77 18.39
C VAL A 18 -12.83 8.34 18.00
N PHE A 19 -13.41 8.15 16.81
CA PHE A 19 -13.61 6.84 16.25
C PHE A 19 -12.23 6.30 15.86
N ALA A 20 -11.61 5.53 16.75
CA ALA A 20 -10.36 4.85 16.44
C ALA A 20 -10.61 3.86 15.29
N VAL A 21 -9.79 3.92 14.24
CA VAL A 21 -9.88 2.99 13.11
C VAL A 21 -9.36 1.62 13.54
N GLU A 22 -10.24 0.61 13.51
CA GLU A 22 -9.88 -0.78 13.81
C GLU A 22 -9.10 -1.40 12.62
N TRP A 23 -7.87 -1.83 12.89
CA TRP A 23 -7.14 -2.69 11.96
C TRP A 23 -7.62 -4.13 12.10
N GLY A 24 -7.59 -4.88 10.99
CA GLY A 24 -7.92 -6.30 10.96
C GLY A 24 -7.15 -7.00 9.85
N GLN A 25 -7.71 -8.09 9.35
CA GLN A 25 -7.16 -8.85 8.23
C GLN A 25 -6.81 -7.92 7.05
N PRO A 26 -5.59 -8.02 6.49
CA PRO A 26 -5.20 -7.18 5.37
C PRO A 26 -6.07 -7.45 4.13
N HIS A 27 -6.39 -6.39 3.39
CA HIS A 27 -7.06 -6.49 2.11
C HIS A 27 -6.20 -5.85 1.03
N VAL A 28 -6.23 -6.39 -0.18
CA VAL A 28 -5.58 -5.76 -1.33
C VAL A 28 -6.57 -5.35 -2.39
N THR A 29 -6.17 -4.37 -3.19
CA THR A 29 -6.92 -3.75 -4.29
C THR A 29 -8.15 -2.95 -3.86
N PHE A 30 -8.31 -1.79 -4.46
CA PHE A 30 -9.52 -1.00 -4.45
C PHE A 30 -10.59 -1.66 -5.32
N TRP A 31 -11.87 -1.46 -4.97
CA TRP A 31 -13.07 -2.15 -5.51
C TRP A 31 -13.26 -3.60 -5.06
N SER A 32 -12.29 -4.47 -5.32
CA SER A 32 -12.42 -5.88 -4.99
C SER A 32 -12.21 -6.14 -3.50
N TYR A 33 -11.22 -5.49 -2.88
CA TYR A 33 -10.81 -5.70 -1.48
C TYR A 33 -10.60 -7.19 -1.20
N TYR A 34 -9.71 -7.83 -1.96
CA TYR A 34 -9.37 -9.23 -1.77
C TYR A 34 -8.75 -9.42 -0.39
N LEU A 35 -9.33 -10.32 0.41
CA LEU A 35 -8.77 -10.70 1.70
C LEU A 35 -7.43 -11.41 1.52
N ILE A 36 -6.46 -11.03 2.34
CA ILE A 36 -5.17 -11.70 2.44
C ILE A 36 -5.23 -12.68 3.61
N PRO A 37 -4.95 -13.98 3.39
CA PRO A 37 -4.90 -14.98 4.45
C PRO A 37 -3.97 -14.58 5.60
N GLU A 38 -4.43 -14.78 6.84
CA GLU A 38 -3.68 -14.34 8.03
C GLU A 38 -2.64 -15.37 8.49
N SER A 39 -2.75 -16.64 8.08
CA SER A 39 -1.78 -17.66 8.45
C SER A 39 -1.48 -18.65 7.32
N VAL A 40 -0.35 -19.35 7.45
CA VAL A 40 0.04 -20.46 6.57
C VAL A 40 -1.00 -21.57 6.59
N CYS A 41 -1.65 -21.82 7.73
CA CYS A 41 -2.73 -22.81 7.84
C CYS A 41 -3.91 -22.46 6.92
N ASN A 42 -4.23 -21.16 6.75
CA ASN A 42 -5.32 -20.71 5.88
C ASN A 42 -5.03 -20.88 4.39
N ILE A 43 -3.76 -20.98 3.97
CA ILE A 43 -3.40 -21.14 2.54
C ILE A 43 -3.06 -22.57 2.13
N THR A 44 -2.75 -23.42 3.11
CA THR A 44 -2.35 -24.83 2.88
C THR A 44 -3.51 -25.82 3.04
N SER A 45 -4.70 -25.35 3.40
CA SER A 45 -5.82 -26.20 3.85
C SER A 45 -7.15 -25.87 3.16
N ASN A 46 -7.22 -25.87 1.81
CA ASN A 46 -8.53 -25.75 1.16
C ASN A 46 -9.34 -27.04 1.33
N GLU A 47 -10.68 -26.92 1.39
CA GLU A 47 -11.61 -28.05 1.55
C GLU A 47 -11.50 -29.10 0.41
N ASP A 48 -10.97 -28.70 -0.75
CA ASP A 48 -10.77 -29.57 -1.92
C ASP A 48 -9.34 -30.13 -2.03
N GLY A 49 -8.45 -29.82 -1.08
CA GLY A 49 -7.06 -30.26 -1.06
C GLY A 49 -6.13 -29.52 -2.02
N THR A 50 -6.58 -28.44 -2.65
CA THR A 50 -5.71 -27.54 -3.42
C THR A 50 -5.12 -26.45 -2.51
N ALA A 51 -3.97 -25.88 -2.87
CA ALA A 51 -3.44 -24.69 -2.21
C ALA A 51 -3.36 -23.58 -3.25
N GLU A 52 -4.02 -22.45 -3.02
CA GLU A 52 -3.93 -21.32 -3.95
C GLU A 52 -2.52 -20.69 -3.90
N TYR A 53 -1.95 -20.61 -2.70
CA TYR A 53 -0.58 -20.13 -2.50
C TYR A 53 0.35 -21.31 -2.23
N VAL A 54 1.47 -21.34 -2.94
CA VAL A 54 2.51 -22.36 -2.80
C VAL A 54 3.78 -21.73 -2.23
N PHE A 55 4.55 -22.52 -1.49
CA PHE A 55 5.83 -22.09 -0.97
C PHE A 55 6.76 -21.72 -2.12
N LEU A 56 7.32 -20.52 -2.06
CA LEU A 56 8.22 -19.96 -3.06
C LEU A 56 9.68 -20.13 -2.62
N CYS A 57 10.03 -19.56 -1.48
CA CYS A 57 11.37 -19.64 -0.89
C CYS A 57 11.35 -19.12 0.55
N HIS A 58 12.47 -19.28 1.25
CA HIS A 58 12.73 -18.59 2.52
C HIS A 58 13.59 -17.34 2.27
N ASP A 59 13.28 -16.23 2.95
CA ASP A 59 14.05 -14.98 2.94
C ASP A 59 14.86 -14.88 4.25
N ASP A 60 16.16 -15.19 4.14
CA ASP A 60 17.07 -15.22 5.29
C ASP A 60 17.30 -13.84 5.93
N ASP A 61 17.09 -12.73 5.19
CA ASP A 61 17.34 -11.38 5.72
C ASP A 61 16.30 -11.01 6.80
N PHE A 62 15.06 -11.48 6.64
CA PHE A 62 13.96 -11.21 7.56
C PHE A 62 13.48 -12.45 8.33
N ASN A 63 14.03 -13.63 8.03
CA ASN A 63 13.58 -14.93 8.55
C ASN A 63 12.09 -15.19 8.24
N LEU A 64 11.69 -15.02 6.98
CA LEU A 64 10.30 -15.14 6.52
C LEU A 64 10.14 -16.21 5.44
N ASP A 65 9.06 -16.97 5.51
CA ASP A 65 8.65 -17.86 4.43
C ASP A 65 7.75 -17.14 3.43
N LEU A 66 8.09 -17.23 2.15
CA LEU A 66 7.40 -16.55 1.07
C LEU A 66 6.48 -17.51 0.34
N TYR A 67 5.24 -17.06 0.09
CA TYR A 67 4.23 -17.83 -0.62
C TYR A 67 3.58 -16.96 -1.71
N SER A 68 3.37 -17.53 -2.89
CA SER A 68 2.69 -16.85 -4.00
C SER A 68 1.76 -17.82 -4.71
N TYR A 69 0.95 -17.29 -5.63
CA TYR A 69 0.32 -18.15 -6.62
C TYR A 69 1.38 -18.82 -7.50
N LEU A 70 1.14 -20.06 -7.89
CA LEU A 70 2.03 -20.79 -8.79
C LEU A 70 2.22 -19.98 -10.08
N ASP A 71 3.48 -19.75 -10.47
CA ASP A 71 3.87 -18.99 -11.65
C ASP A 71 3.36 -17.53 -11.69
N ASP A 72 2.91 -16.96 -10.58
CA ASP A 72 2.46 -15.56 -10.47
C ASP A 72 3.10 -14.86 -9.26
N PRO A 73 4.28 -14.21 -9.45
CA PRO A 73 5.02 -13.57 -8.37
C PRO A 73 4.52 -12.17 -8.01
N ARG A 74 3.39 -11.68 -8.56
CA ARG A 74 2.97 -10.27 -8.40
C ARG A 74 2.62 -9.88 -6.97
N VAL A 75 2.05 -10.81 -6.22
CA VAL A 75 1.74 -10.65 -4.80
C VAL A 75 2.29 -11.88 -4.08
N ILE A 76 3.28 -11.63 -3.22
CA ILE A 76 3.93 -12.65 -2.40
C ILE A 76 3.57 -12.34 -0.95
N LEU A 77 3.04 -13.33 -0.25
CA LEU A 77 2.73 -13.28 1.17
C LEU A 77 3.97 -13.70 1.95
N LEU A 78 4.28 -12.96 3.03
CA LEU A 78 5.43 -13.21 3.89
C LEU A 78 4.90 -13.66 5.24
N PHE A 79 5.28 -14.85 5.67
CA PHE A 79 4.90 -15.41 6.97
C PHE A 79 6.12 -15.54 7.87
N ASP A 80 5.93 -15.27 9.17
CA ASP A 80 6.98 -15.50 10.16
C ASP A 80 7.12 -16.99 10.52
N GLU A 81 8.06 -17.32 11.41
CA GLU A 81 8.28 -18.69 11.88
C GLU A 81 7.06 -19.33 12.56
N CYS A 82 6.11 -18.52 13.04
CA CYS A 82 4.86 -19.00 13.62
C CYS A 82 3.77 -19.22 12.55
N GLY A 83 4.06 -18.88 11.30
CA GLY A 83 3.14 -19.00 10.19
C GLY A 83 2.11 -17.87 10.14
N GLU A 84 2.35 -16.73 10.78
CA GLU A 84 1.45 -15.57 10.78
C GLU A 84 1.88 -14.54 9.73
N ILE A 85 0.90 -13.93 9.04
CA ILE A 85 1.16 -12.95 7.99
C ILE A 85 1.93 -11.77 8.58
N SER A 86 3.07 -11.47 7.98
CA SER A 86 4.05 -10.51 8.51
C SER A 86 4.44 -9.46 7.48
N GLY A 87 4.00 -9.63 6.23
CA GLY A 87 4.12 -8.61 5.21
C GLY A 87 3.55 -9.05 3.87
N ILE A 88 3.59 -8.13 2.92
CA ILE A 88 3.27 -8.36 1.52
C ILE A 88 4.39 -7.78 0.65
N ARG A 89 4.92 -8.61 -0.24
CA ARG A 89 5.89 -8.22 -1.28
C ARG A 89 5.13 -8.09 -2.58
N THR A 90 5.07 -6.87 -3.09
CA THR A 90 4.42 -6.54 -4.37
C THR A 90 5.48 -6.51 -5.45
N CYS A 91 5.28 -7.25 -6.54
CA CYS A 91 6.25 -7.37 -7.63
C CYS A 91 5.66 -7.02 -8.99
N TYR A 92 6.44 -6.28 -9.78
CA TYR A 92 6.14 -5.85 -11.13
C TYR A 92 7.00 -6.65 -12.12
N ILE A 93 6.36 -7.39 -13.03
CA ILE A 93 7.07 -8.19 -14.04
C ILE A 93 7.82 -7.25 -15.00
N LYS A 94 9.13 -7.40 -15.10
CA LYS A 94 9.98 -6.47 -15.86
C LYS A 94 9.58 -6.35 -17.33
N THR A 95 9.17 -7.46 -17.93
CA THR A 95 8.74 -7.49 -19.33
C THR A 95 7.36 -6.89 -19.56
N ASP A 96 6.55 -6.68 -18.52
CA ASP A 96 5.24 -6.02 -18.65
C ASP A 96 5.37 -4.49 -18.65
N ILE A 97 6.27 -3.97 -17.81
CA ILE A 97 6.42 -2.54 -17.52
C ILE A 97 6.43 -1.64 -18.79
N PRO A 98 7.24 -1.90 -19.83
CA PRO A 98 7.31 -1.00 -20.99
C PRO A 98 6.19 -1.18 -22.01
N LYS A 99 5.34 -2.23 -21.91
CA LYS A 99 4.43 -2.64 -22.99
C LYS A 99 3.46 -1.55 -23.45
N LYS A 100 2.95 -0.73 -22.53
CA LYS A 100 2.05 0.37 -22.90
C LYS A 100 2.79 1.46 -23.68
N ALA A 101 3.99 1.85 -23.25
CA ALA A 101 4.83 2.79 -23.97
C ALA A 101 5.14 2.29 -25.39
N GLU A 102 5.51 1.01 -25.52
CA GLU A 102 5.74 0.36 -26.81
C GLU A 102 4.51 0.40 -27.72
N SER A 103 3.32 0.12 -27.17
CA SER A 103 2.05 0.18 -27.92
C SER A 103 1.71 1.58 -28.42
N GLN A 104 2.21 2.61 -27.74
CA GLN A 104 2.05 4.02 -28.11
C GLN A 104 3.20 4.54 -29.00
N GLY A 105 4.21 3.71 -29.28
CA GLY A 105 5.36 4.10 -30.09
C GLY A 105 6.30 5.10 -29.41
N VAL A 106 6.36 5.09 -28.08
CA VAL A 106 7.24 5.97 -27.28
C VAL A 106 8.22 5.15 -26.43
N ALA A 107 9.38 5.73 -26.12
CA ALA A 107 10.36 5.11 -25.25
C ALA A 107 9.90 5.16 -23.78
N PHE A 108 10.05 4.06 -23.05
CA PHE A 108 9.82 4.00 -21.61
C PHE A 108 11.07 4.48 -20.86
N ASN A 109 10.98 5.69 -20.28
CA ASN A 109 12.13 6.38 -19.67
C ASN A 109 12.08 6.43 -18.14
N TYR A 110 11.21 5.64 -17.51
CA TYR A 110 11.16 5.51 -16.06
C TYR A 110 12.05 4.36 -15.60
N SER A 111 12.91 4.62 -14.62
CA SER A 111 13.78 3.59 -14.01
C SER A 111 13.23 3.16 -12.65
N TYR A 112 13.34 1.87 -12.35
CA TYR A 112 13.05 1.30 -11.03
C TYR A 112 14.32 1.23 -10.17
N ASP A 113 15.49 1.04 -10.80
CA ASP A 113 16.79 0.85 -10.14
C ASP A 113 17.23 2.04 -9.28
N ASP A 114 16.95 3.26 -9.73
CA ASP A 114 17.43 4.50 -9.12
C ASP A 114 16.48 5.04 -8.02
N LYS A 115 15.35 4.37 -7.78
CA LYS A 115 14.34 4.80 -6.80
C LYS A 115 14.70 4.43 -5.36
N GLY A 116 15.64 3.49 -5.19
CA GLY A 116 16.03 2.97 -3.87
C GLY A 116 14.86 2.40 -3.07
N THR A 117 13.78 1.98 -3.73
CA THR A 117 12.56 1.44 -3.12
C THR A 117 12.31 0.02 -3.61
N PHE A 118 12.64 -0.25 -4.87
CA PHE A 118 12.47 -1.55 -5.49
C PHE A 118 13.76 -2.37 -5.47
N ARG A 119 13.63 -3.69 -5.34
CA ARG A 119 14.72 -4.65 -5.52
C ARG A 119 14.40 -5.61 -6.66
N SER A 120 15.45 -6.07 -7.35
CA SER A 120 15.32 -7.05 -8.41
C SER A 120 15.30 -8.45 -7.82
N TYR A 121 14.38 -9.28 -8.28
CA TYR A 121 14.35 -10.71 -7.98
C TYR A 121 14.01 -11.51 -9.25
N THR A 122 14.23 -12.81 -9.18
CA THR A 122 13.73 -13.77 -10.16
C THR A 122 12.95 -14.83 -9.38
N TYR A 123 11.64 -14.90 -9.63
CA TYR A 123 10.73 -15.86 -8.99
C TYR A 123 9.98 -16.60 -10.08
N TRP A 124 9.86 -17.93 -9.98
CA TRP A 124 9.25 -18.75 -11.03
C TRP A 124 9.87 -18.52 -12.42
N GLU A 125 11.19 -18.29 -12.47
CA GLU A 125 11.91 -17.93 -13.71
C GLU A 125 11.43 -16.60 -14.36
N ILE A 126 10.70 -15.77 -13.61
CA ILE A 126 10.19 -14.47 -14.04
C ILE A 126 10.98 -13.38 -13.32
N ASP A 127 11.62 -12.49 -14.10
CA ASP A 127 12.29 -11.33 -13.56
C ASP A 127 11.29 -10.24 -13.13
N VAL A 128 11.46 -9.78 -11.90
CA VAL A 128 10.55 -8.82 -11.27
C VAL A 128 11.28 -7.70 -10.53
N TRP A 129 10.63 -6.55 -10.43
CA TRP A 129 10.94 -5.49 -9.47
C TRP A 129 9.96 -5.57 -8.30
N CYS A 130 10.44 -5.74 -7.07
CA CYS A 130 9.58 -5.90 -5.90
C CYS A 130 9.78 -4.80 -4.86
N VAL A 131 8.72 -4.49 -4.11
CA VAL A 131 8.69 -3.61 -2.95
C VAL A 131 7.97 -4.30 -1.80
N ASP A 132 8.47 -4.10 -0.58
CA ASP A 132 7.99 -4.77 0.62
C ASP A 132 7.21 -3.84 1.52
N THR A 133 6.10 -4.38 2.05
CA THR A 133 5.34 -3.81 3.16
C THR A 133 5.39 -4.79 4.30
N LEU A 134 5.92 -4.38 5.46
CA LEU A 134 6.00 -5.26 6.64
C LEU A 134 5.02 -4.81 7.72
N PHE A 135 4.47 -5.78 8.45
CA PHE A 135 3.50 -5.58 9.52
C PHE A 135 4.15 -5.58 10.92
N ALA A 136 5.48 -5.64 10.95
CA ALA A 136 6.32 -5.44 12.12
C ALA A 136 7.70 -4.94 11.67
N SER A 137 8.53 -4.55 12.63
CA SER A 137 9.90 -4.12 12.33
C SER A 137 10.74 -5.27 11.76
N PRO A 138 11.70 -5.01 10.84
CA PRO A 138 12.64 -6.03 10.38
C PRO A 138 13.32 -6.79 11.52
N GLU A 139 13.67 -6.11 12.62
CA GLU A 139 14.31 -6.72 13.78
C GLU A 139 13.38 -7.68 14.52
N THR A 140 12.09 -7.34 14.62
CA THR A 140 11.06 -8.22 15.20
C THR A 140 10.90 -9.48 14.35
N LEU A 141 10.85 -9.35 13.03
CA LEU A 141 10.66 -10.48 12.12
C LEU A 141 11.89 -11.40 12.10
N ALA A 142 13.09 -10.82 12.07
CA ALA A 142 14.33 -11.58 12.14
C ALA A 142 14.49 -12.36 13.47
N ALA A 143 13.79 -11.96 14.53
CA ALA A 143 13.77 -12.67 15.80
C ALA A 143 12.82 -13.89 15.82
N GLY A 144 12.07 -14.13 14.73
CA GLY A 144 11.14 -15.24 14.57
C GLY A 144 9.68 -14.82 14.75
N CYS A 145 8.94 -15.55 15.59
CA CYS A 145 7.52 -15.30 15.84
C CYS A 145 7.25 -13.89 16.40
N ARG A 146 6.43 -13.11 15.70
CA ARG A 146 6.02 -11.77 16.16
C ARG A 146 4.83 -11.85 17.13
N SER A 147 4.70 -10.83 17.99
CA SER A 147 3.43 -10.59 18.69
C SER A 147 2.42 -9.96 17.74
N THR A 148 1.15 -10.36 17.84
CA THR A 148 0.04 -9.83 17.04
C THR A 148 -0.76 -8.74 17.76
N GLU A 149 -0.42 -8.41 19.01
CA GLU A 149 -1.17 -7.44 19.84
C GLU A 149 -0.98 -5.98 19.38
N GLU A 150 0.15 -5.65 18.76
CA GLU A 150 0.40 -4.35 18.15
C GLU A 150 0.90 -4.53 16.70
N SER A 151 0.13 -4.00 15.75
CA SER A 151 0.49 -4.02 14.33
C SER A 151 0.99 -2.65 13.91
N ASP A 152 2.26 -2.61 13.51
CA ASP A 152 2.87 -1.47 12.86
C ASP A 152 2.87 -1.68 11.33
N LEU A 153 3.12 -0.61 10.57
CA LEU A 153 3.30 -0.72 9.13
C LEU A 153 4.62 -0.10 8.73
N TYR A 154 5.45 -0.86 8.05
CA TYR A 154 6.75 -0.45 7.56
C TYR A 154 6.76 -0.50 6.04
N VAL A 155 7.30 0.55 5.42
CA VAL A 155 7.50 0.62 3.97
C VAL A 155 8.95 0.94 3.67
N VAL A 156 9.40 0.56 2.49
CA VAL A 156 10.74 0.88 2.01
C VAL A 156 10.75 2.29 1.42
N LEU A 157 11.60 3.17 1.95
CA LEU A 157 11.80 4.53 1.43
C LEU A 157 13.29 4.81 1.25
N GLY A 158 13.76 5.03 0.01
CA GLY A 158 15.11 5.49 -0.30
C GLY A 158 16.25 4.59 0.20
N ASN A 159 17.20 4.24 -0.68
CA ASN A 159 18.33 3.35 -0.34
C ASN A 159 17.91 2.04 0.36
N TYR A 160 16.69 1.57 0.08
CA TYR A 160 16.05 0.40 0.65
C TYR A 160 15.96 0.43 2.19
N THR A 161 15.56 1.56 2.76
CA THR A 161 15.42 1.72 4.23
C THR A 161 13.98 1.49 4.67
N PHE A 162 13.75 0.53 5.58
CA PHE A 162 12.43 0.34 6.19
C PHE A 162 12.10 1.48 7.15
N THR A 163 10.96 2.11 6.93
CA THR A 163 10.47 3.24 7.72
C THR A 163 9.14 2.87 8.35
N LYS A 164 9.06 2.94 9.69
CA LYS A 164 7.80 2.82 10.42
C LYS A 164 6.89 4.00 10.07
N LEU A 165 5.70 3.72 9.56
CA LEU A 165 4.72 4.74 9.22
C LEU A 165 4.06 5.32 10.46
N ALA A 166 3.86 6.63 10.43
CA ALA A 166 3.12 7.33 11.47
C ALA A 166 1.67 6.84 11.54
N ARG A 167 1.22 6.42 12.73
CA ARG A 167 -0.19 6.04 12.96
C ARG A 167 -1.14 7.22 12.81
N SER A 168 -0.73 8.40 13.28
CA SER A 168 -1.52 9.63 13.16
C SER A 168 -1.17 10.40 11.88
N GLU A 169 -2.20 10.91 11.19
CA GLU A 169 -2.08 11.74 9.99
C GLU A 169 -1.27 13.01 10.26
N SER A 170 -1.28 13.55 11.47
CA SER A 170 -0.55 14.79 11.80
C SER A 170 0.97 14.66 11.69
N ASP A 171 1.49 13.44 11.74
CA ASP A 171 2.93 13.18 11.85
C ASP A 171 3.54 12.71 10.53
N ILE A 172 2.72 12.38 9.52
CA ILE A 172 3.20 11.72 8.29
C ILE A 172 4.01 12.64 7.38
N GLU A 173 3.70 13.94 7.35
CA GLU A 173 4.44 14.90 6.54
C GLU A 173 5.89 15.06 7.03
N ASN A 174 6.16 14.81 8.32
CA ASN A 174 7.52 14.77 8.87
C ASN A 174 8.35 13.61 8.29
N GLN A 175 7.71 12.61 7.69
CA GLN A 175 8.35 11.48 7.01
C GLN A 175 8.55 11.73 5.50
N GLY A 176 8.28 12.96 5.01
CA GLY A 176 8.50 13.36 3.62
C GLY A 176 7.34 13.03 2.68
N PHE A 177 6.19 12.65 3.21
CA PHE A 177 4.95 12.50 2.47
C PHE A 177 4.23 13.84 2.31
N THR A 178 3.57 14.04 1.18
CA THR A 178 2.82 15.28 0.90
C THR A 178 1.33 14.98 0.81
N LYS A 179 0.51 15.81 1.44
CA LYS A 179 -0.95 15.67 1.36
C LYS A 179 -1.45 15.85 -0.06
N GLN A 180 -2.27 14.91 -0.50
CA GLN A 180 -2.89 14.93 -1.82
C GLN A 180 -4.42 14.89 -1.68
N GLY A 181 -5.09 14.15 -2.56
CA GLY A 181 -6.54 14.08 -2.60
C GLY A 181 -7.09 12.95 -1.75
N CYS A 182 -8.41 12.96 -1.61
CA CYS A 182 -9.13 11.89 -0.96
C CYS A 182 -10.19 11.32 -1.90
N LEU A 183 -10.35 9.99 -1.88
CA LEU A 183 -11.45 9.32 -2.56
C LEU A 183 -12.15 8.35 -1.60
N ASN A 184 -13.48 8.40 -1.53
CA ASN A 184 -14.26 7.48 -0.70
C ASN A 184 -13.96 6.02 -1.08
N GLY A 185 -13.76 5.18 -0.06
CA GLY A 185 -13.30 3.80 -0.18
C GLY A 185 -11.77 3.63 -0.33
N MET A 186 -11.02 4.69 -0.64
CA MET A 186 -9.55 4.65 -0.67
C MET A 186 -8.92 5.38 0.53
N GLY A 187 -9.49 6.53 0.90
CA GLY A 187 -9.02 7.40 1.98
C GLY A 187 -8.26 8.62 1.48
N GLN A 188 -7.75 9.38 2.45
CA GLN A 188 -6.89 10.53 2.22
C GLN A 188 -5.51 10.03 1.81
N HIS A 189 -5.07 10.38 0.61
CA HIS A 189 -3.77 9.98 0.09
C HIS A 189 -2.70 10.98 0.50
N TYR A 190 -1.53 10.44 0.84
CA TYR A 190 -0.29 11.18 0.84
C TYR A 190 0.75 10.45 0.00
N PHE A 191 1.53 11.18 -0.78
CA PHE A 191 2.51 10.61 -1.69
C PHE A 191 3.92 10.96 -1.23
N TYR A 192 4.83 9.99 -1.28
CA TYR A 192 6.21 10.23 -0.87
C TYR A 192 6.92 11.17 -1.86
N LYS A 193 7.41 12.31 -1.36
CA LYS A 193 8.18 13.33 -2.10
C LYS A 193 7.56 13.80 -3.42
N MET A 194 6.24 13.86 -3.50
CA MET A 194 5.54 14.35 -4.70
C MET A 194 5.03 15.78 -4.50
N TYR A 195 5.56 16.71 -5.28
CA TYR A 195 5.18 18.11 -5.35
C TYR A 195 4.80 18.47 -6.79
N THR A 196 4.19 19.64 -6.99
CA THR A 196 3.73 20.10 -8.31
C THR A 196 4.84 20.24 -9.35
N ASP A 197 6.10 20.37 -8.90
CA ASP A 197 7.30 20.55 -9.70
C ASP A 197 8.27 19.37 -9.63
N THR A 198 7.89 18.27 -8.97
CA THR A 198 8.71 17.06 -8.94
C THR A 198 8.89 16.50 -10.37
N PRO A 199 10.13 16.27 -10.82
CA PRO A 199 10.38 15.59 -12.10
C PRO A 199 9.77 14.18 -12.08
N CYS A 200 9.17 13.74 -13.18
CA CYS A 200 8.51 12.42 -13.22
C CYS A 200 9.48 11.25 -13.08
N GLU A 201 10.74 11.46 -13.46
CA GLU A 201 11.83 10.52 -13.25
C GLU A 201 12.13 10.33 -11.76
N GLU A 202 11.74 11.26 -10.89
CA GLU A 202 11.99 11.18 -9.44
C GLU A 202 10.80 10.62 -8.65
N LEU A 203 9.62 10.51 -9.28
CA LEU A 203 8.44 9.94 -8.62
C LEU A 203 8.68 8.47 -8.28
N VAL A 204 8.39 8.08 -7.04
CA VAL A 204 8.61 6.71 -6.57
C VAL A 204 7.34 5.86 -6.65
N GLY A 205 6.18 6.51 -6.42
CA GLY A 205 4.88 5.84 -6.38
C GLY A 205 4.57 5.15 -5.05
N VAL A 206 5.18 5.56 -3.92
CA VAL A 206 4.77 5.10 -2.59
C VAL A 206 3.74 6.06 -2.00
N MET A 207 2.63 5.52 -1.52
CA MET A 207 1.55 6.27 -0.88
C MET A 207 1.17 5.68 0.46
N VAL A 208 0.61 6.53 1.31
CA VAL A 208 0.00 6.17 2.59
C VAL A 208 -1.41 6.73 2.65
N LEU A 209 -2.29 6.01 3.33
CA LEU A 209 -3.73 6.23 3.31
C LEU A 209 -4.23 6.47 4.72
N TYR A 210 -5.05 7.51 4.90
CA TYR A 210 -5.64 7.87 6.17
C TYR A 210 -7.17 7.92 6.10
N ASP A 211 -7.81 7.61 7.23
CA ASP A 211 -9.25 7.78 7.46
C ASP A 211 -9.45 8.37 8.85
N TYR A 212 -10.18 9.49 8.93
CA TYR A 212 -10.37 10.24 10.19
C TYR A 212 -9.09 10.52 10.99
N GLY A 213 -7.96 10.78 10.31
CA GLY A 213 -6.69 11.08 10.97
C GLY A 213 -5.86 9.85 11.36
N GLU A 214 -6.31 8.63 11.08
CA GLU A 214 -5.62 7.39 11.42
C GLU A 214 -5.17 6.62 10.17
N LEU A 215 -3.97 6.04 10.23
CA LEU A 215 -3.40 5.24 9.15
C LEU A 215 -4.28 4.02 8.87
N ILE A 216 -4.62 3.77 7.61
CA ILE A 216 -5.46 2.63 7.20
C ILE A 216 -4.78 1.70 6.18
N GLY A 217 -3.63 2.09 5.64
CA GLY A 217 -2.94 1.29 4.65
C GLY A 217 -1.90 2.06 3.84
N VAL A 218 -1.39 1.39 2.83
CA VAL A 218 -0.40 1.90 1.87
C VAL A 218 -0.85 1.60 0.45
N ALA A 219 -0.27 2.30 -0.52
CA ALA A 219 -0.40 1.92 -1.92
C ALA A 219 0.93 2.09 -2.66
N TYR A 220 1.13 1.27 -3.68
CA TYR A 220 2.24 1.40 -4.62
C TYR A 220 1.71 1.62 -6.02
N SER A 221 2.23 2.62 -6.73
CA SER A 221 1.78 2.98 -8.08
C SER A 221 2.94 3.47 -8.98
N PRO A 222 4.00 2.68 -9.17
CA PRO A 222 5.05 3.05 -10.11
C PRO A 222 4.50 3.11 -11.55
N PHE A 223 5.19 3.84 -12.42
CA PHE A 223 4.87 3.86 -13.84
C PHE A 223 5.19 2.52 -14.49
N GLY A 224 4.30 2.09 -15.38
CA GLY A 224 4.44 0.85 -16.13
C GLY A 224 3.12 0.13 -16.29
N ALA A 225 3.06 -0.71 -17.30
CA ALA A 225 1.95 -1.62 -17.52
C ALA A 225 2.12 -2.93 -16.74
N PHE A 226 1.01 -3.66 -16.60
CA PHE A 226 0.98 -4.99 -16.02
C PHE A 226 0.12 -5.92 -16.88
N THR A 227 0.44 -7.21 -16.85
CA THR A 227 -0.51 -8.26 -17.23
C THR A 227 -1.12 -8.89 -15.98
N SER A 228 -2.20 -9.67 -16.14
CA SER A 228 -2.84 -10.41 -15.05
C SER A 228 -2.83 -11.90 -15.37
N GLY A 229 -2.69 -12.72 -14.33
CA GLY A 229 -2.77 -14.17 -14.42
C GLY A 229 -4.16 -14.67 -14.02
N HIS A 230 -4.19 -15.62 -13.10
CA HIS A 230 -5.43 -16.14 -12.51
C HIS A 230 -6.24 -15.03 -11.79
N ARG A 231 -5.55 -14.07 -11.19
CA ARG A 231 -6.16 -12.91 -10.51
C ARG A 231 -5.63 -11.60 -11.08
N VAL A 232 -6.50 -10.59 -11.10
CA VAL A 232 -6.13 -9.21 -11.41
C VAL A 232 -5.69 -8.53 -10.11
N TRP A 233 -4.39 -8.41 -9.92
CA TRP A 233 -3.80 -7.85 -8.69
C TRP A 233 -3.62 -6.34 -8.72
N PHE A 234 -3.43 -5.77 -9.91
CA PHE A 234 -3.16 -4.34 -10.07
C PHE A 234 -4.37 -3.60 -10.60
N GLU A 235 -4.44 -2.34 -10.22
CA GLU A 235 -5.37 -1.33 -10.67
C GLU A 235 -4.69 -0.44 -11.70
N GLU A 236 -5.42 -0.02 -12.73
CA GLU A 236 -4.95 0.97 -13.70
C GLU A 236 -5.80 2.25 -13.57
N PRO A 237 -5.36 3.22 -12.74
CA PRO A 237 -6.13 4.45 -12.55
C PRO A 237 -6.10 5.30 -13.83
N ASN A 238 -7.27 5.72 -14.30
CA ASN A 238 -7.35 6.68 -15.40
C ASN A 238 -7.02 8.12 -14.92
N VAL A 239 -6.72 9.01 -15.86
CA VAL A 239 -6.33 10.41 -15.54
C VAL A 239 -7.37 11.15 -14.69
N PRO A 240 -8.69 11.04 -14.93
CA PRO A 240 -9.69 11.64 -14.04
C PRO A 240 -9.56 11.20 -12.58
N ILE A 241 -9.41 9.89 -12.32
CA ILE A 241 -9.24 9.37 -10.96
C ILE A 241 -7.90 9.83 -10.36
N LEU A 242 -6.81 9.80 -11.14
CA LEU A 242 -5.52 10.32 -10.69
C LEU A 242 -5.61 11.78 -10.23
N LYS A 243 -6.30 12.64 -10.99
CA LYS A 243 -6.49 14.05 -10.60
C LYS A 243 -7.29 14.23 -9.31
N VAL A 244 -8.17 13.29 -8.98
CA VAL A 244 -8.92 13.32 -7.72
C VAL A 244 -8.03 12.92 -6.55
N ILE A 245 -7.22 11.86 -6.68
CA ILE A 245 -6.37 11.37 -5.58
C ILE A 245 -5.05 12.13 -5.46
N SER A 246 -4.62 12.86 -6.51
CA SER A 246 -3.33 13.54 -6.58
C SER A 246 -3.42 14.96 -7.17
N PRO A 247 -4.32 15.84 -6.68
CA PRO A 247 -4.60 17.13 -7.30
C PRO A 247 -3.39 18.07 -7.38
N ASN A 248 -2.38 17.87 -6.52
CA ASN A 248 -1.14 18.67 -6.48
C ASN A 248 0.06 17.92 -7.10
N ALA A 249 -0.19 16.90 -7.92
CA ALA A 249 0.85 16.18 -8.66
C ALA A 249 1.41 17.02 -9.82
N PRO A 250 2.66 16.73 -10.27
CA PRO A 250 3.21 17.38 -11.45
C PRO A 250 2.44 16.96 -12.70
N GLN A 251 2.29 17.85 -13.67
CA GLN A 251 1.52 17.57 -14.90
C GLN A 251 2.03 16.33 -15.64
N CYS A 252 3.34 16.10 -15.59
CA CYS A 252 3.96 14.93 -16.21
C CYS A 252 3.41 13.60 -15.65
N LEU A 253 2.89 13.53 -14.41
CA LEU A 253 2.29 12.30 -13.86
C LEU A 253 1.11 11.86 -14.73
N TYR A 254 0.26 12.80 -15.11
CA TYR A 254 -0.92 12.54 -15.92
C TYR A 254 -0.56 12.19 -17.37
N ASP A 255 0.44 12.88 -17.90
CA ASP A 255 0.93 12.64 -19.25
C ASP A 255 1.55 11.24 -19.33
N TRP A 256 2.43 10.90 -18.38
CA TRP A 256 3.06 9.58 -18.32
C TRP A 256 2.07 8.47 -18.00
N ASN A 257 1.03 8.68 -17.20
CA ASN A 257 -0.02 7.68 -17.04
C ASN A 257 -0.72 7.34 -18.38
N THR A 258 -0.86 8.32 -19.27
CA THR A 258 -1.45 8.11 -20.59
C THR A 258 -0.52 7.24 -21.47
N TYR A 259 0.79 7.47 -21.41
CA TYR A 259 1.77 6.79 -22.27
C TYR A 259 2.34 5.49 -21.70
N PHE A 260 2.70 5.50 -20.43
CA PHE A 260 3.38 4.42 -19.72
C PHE A 260 2.41 3.58 -18.89
N GLY A 261 1.31 4.18 -18.44
CA GLY A 261 0.41 3.57 -17.48
C GLY A 261 0.97 3.60 -16.07
N ILE A 262 0.12 3.19 -15.13
CA ILE A 262 0.45 3.02 -13.73
C ILE A 262 -0.08 1.66 -13.31
N SER A 263 0.77 0.88 -12.67
CA SER A 263 0.40 -0.40 -12.05
C SER A 263 0.21 -0.16 -10.56
N ALA A 264 -1.02 0.06 -10.12
CA ALA A 264 -1.31 0.43 -8.74
C ALA A 264 -1.80 -0.78 -7.91
N ILE A 265 -1.45 -0.83 -6.63
CA ILE A 265 -2.07 -1.76 -5.68
C ILE A 265 -2.21 -1.06 -4.33
N HIS A 266 -3.40 -1.17 -3.75
CA HIS A 266 -3.65 -0.77 -2.36
C HIS A 266 -3.50 -1.98 -1.44
N ILE A 267 -2.92 -1.75 -0.26
CA ILE A 267 -2.87 -2.69 0.86
C ILE A 267 -3.54 -2.00 2.05
N PHE A 268 -4.76 -2.40 2.37
CA PHE A 268 -5.54 -1.88 3.47
C PHE A 268 -5.38 -2.76 4.71
N MET A 269 -5.08 -2.14 5.84
CA MET A 269 -5.08 -2.77 7.16
C MET A 269 -6.40 -2.57 7.90
N LYS A 270 -7.22 -1.61 7.46
CA LYS A 270 -8.54 -1.36 8.03
C LYS A 270 -9.46 -2.56 7.80
N LYS A 271 -10.15 -3.00 8.85
CA LYS A 271 -11.07 -4.14 8.86
C LYS A 271 -12.17 -4.06 7.79
N ASN A 272 -12.76 -2.87 7.62
CA ASN A 272 -13.79 -2.60 6.60
C ASN A 272 -13.28 -1.49 5.66
N PRO A 273 -12.44 -1.82 4.66
CA PRO A 273 -11.81 -0.79 3.82
C PRO A 273 -12.83 -0.03 2.96
N ARG A 274 -13.96 -0.67 2.61
CA ARG A 274 -15.11 -0.05 1.92
C ARG A 274 -15.74 1.10 2.70
N GLU A 275 -15.63 1.11 4.03
CA GLU A 275 -16.22 2.10 4.93
C GLU A 275 -15.24 3.24 5.21
N THR A 276 -14.41 3.61 4.23
CA THR A 276 -13.43 4.69 4.31
C THR A 276 -14.00 5.95 3.70
N TYR A 277 -13.91 7.08 4.41
CA TYR A 277 -14.61 8.30 4.04
C TYR A 277 -13.68 9.51 4.01
N CYS A 278 -13.93 10.42 3.08
CA CYS A 278 -13.20 11.67 3.03
C CYS A 278 -13.72 12.66 4.07
N PRO A 279 -12.82 13.36 4.80
CA PRO A 279 -13.23 14.45 5.67
C PRO A 279 -13.86 15.56 4.81
N TYR A 280 -15.02 16.05 5.26
CA TYR A 280 -15.76 17.15 4.64
C TYR A 280 -15.16 18.52 4.97
#